data_AF-A0A377DBR0-F1
#
_entry.id   AF-A0A377DBR0-F1
#
_cell.length_a   1.000
_cell.length_b   1.000
_cell.length_c   1.000
_cell.angle_alpha   90.00
_cell.angle_beta   90.00
_cell.angle_gamma   90.00
#
_symmetry.space_group_name_H-M   'P 1'
#
loop_
_entity.id
_entity.type
_entity.pdbx_description
1 polymer ?
#
loop_
_entity_poly.entity_id
_entity_poly.type
_entity_poly.pdbx_seq_one_letter_code
_entity_poly.pdbx_strand_id
1 'polypeptide(L)'
;MGVDCFKTDFGERIPTDVQWFDGSDPQKMHNHYAYIYNELVWKVLKETVGEEEAVLFARSASVGAQKFPVHWGGDCYANYESMAESLRGGLSIGLSGFGFWSHDIGGFEIPRRRTFTNAGARLVCSPAIAVYTAANLIVCRGPTMMSPVMWCASSRN
;
A
#
# COMPACT_ATOMS: atom_id res chain seq x y z
N MET A 1 -9.00 -13.35 -16.87
CA MET A 1 -9.66 -12.53 -15.82
C MET A 1 -9.22 -11.07 -15.85
N GLY A 2 -8.13 -10.69 -16.53
CA GLY A 2 -7.79 -9.28 -16.79
C GLY A 2 -7.47 -8.48 -15.52
N VAL A 3 -6.78 -9.12 -14.56
CA VAL A 3 -6.35 -8.47 -13.31
C VAL A 3 -4.97 -7.89 -13.56
N ASP A 4 -4.80 -6.60 -13.27
CA ASP A 4 -3.57 -5.85 -13.59
C ASP A 4 -2.58 -5.79 -12.41
N CYS A 5 -3.07 -5.90 -11.16
CA CYS A 5 -2.24 -5.81 -9.97
C CYS A 5 -2.85 -6.53 -8.77
N PHE A 6 -2.06 -6.66 -7.69
CA PHE A 6 -2.51 -7.29 -6.45
C PHE A 6 -2.22 -6.42 -5.23
N LYS A 7 -3.18 -6.41 -4.30
CA LYS A 7 -2.95 -5.99 -2.91
C LYS A 7 -2.42 -7.18 -2.13
N THR A 8 -1.14 -7.13 -1.74
CA THR A 8 -0.50 -8.16 -0.92
C THR A 8 -0.68 -7.83 0.56
N ASP A 9 -1.84 -8.23 1.07
CA ASP A 9 -2.26 -8.01 2.45
C ASP A 9 -1.63 -9.05 3.40
N PHE A 10 -1.63 -8.75 4.71
CA PHE A 10 -1.00 -9.55 5.77
C PHE A 10 0.52 -9.77 5.58
N GLY A 11 1.04 -10.92 6.05
CA GLY A 11 2.46 -11.29 5.98
C GLY A 11 3.27 -11.05 7.26
N GLU A 12 2.66 -10.51 8.32
CA GLU A 12 3.34 -10.09 9.56
C GLU A 12 3.18 -11.06 10.74
N ARG A 13 2.15 -11.91 10.76
CA ARG A 13 1.85 -12.83 11.88
C ARG A 13 2.33 -14.26 11.64
N ILE A 14 3.60 -14.39 11.26
CA ILE A 14 4.18 -15.69 10.92
C ILE A 14 4.60 -16.43 12.20
N PRO A 15 4.07 -17.64 12.46
CA PRO A 15 4.41 -18.39 13.67
C PRO A 15 5.87 -18.85 13.66
N THR A 16 6.44 -19.04 14.86
CA THR A 16 7.84 -19.47 15.03
C THR A 16 7.97 -20.89 15.57
N ASP A 17 6.88 -21.50 16.01
CA ASP A 17 6.75 -22.87 16.49
C ASP A 17 6.39 -23.84 15.35
N VAL A 18 7.03 -23.66 14.20
CA VAL A 18 6.76 -24.42 12.97
C VAL A 18 8.06 -24.92 12.33
N GLN A 19 7.94 -25.94 11.49
CA GLN A 19 9.04 -26.39 10.64
C GLN A 19 8.79 -25.95 9.19
N TRP A 20 9.69 -25.12 8.65
CA TRP A 20 9.64 -24.73 7.24
C TRP A 20 10.08 -25.88 6.33
N PHE A 21 9.52 -25.91 5.12
CA PHE A 21 9.77 -26.99 4.16
C PHE A 21 11.26 -27.14 3.80
N ASP A 22 11.98 -26.02 3.67
CA ASP A 22 13.40 -25.97 3.36
C ASP A 22 14.32 -26.10 4.61
N GLY A 23 13.73 -26.25 5.80
CA GLY A 23 14.46 -26.29 7.07
C GLY A 23 14.95 -24.93 7.57
N SER A 24 14.46 -23.81 7.01
CA SER A 24 14.84 -22.46 7.44
C SER A 24 14.52 -22.18 8.91
N ASP A 25 15.35 -21.33 9.53
CA ASP A 25 15.20 -20.87 10.92
C ASP A 25 13.88 -20.07 11.09
N PRO A 26 12.92 -20.57 11.90
CA PRO A 26 11.63 -19.90 12.10
C PRO A 26 11.76 -18.47 12.64
N GLN A 27 12.79 -18.17 13.44
CA GLN A 27 13.00 -16.84 14.01
C GLN A 27 13.38 -15.81 12.93
N LYS A 28 14.18 -16.22 11.94
CA LYS A 28 14.51 -15.36 10.79
C LYS A 28 13.35 -15.26 9.83
N MET A 29 12.65 -16.37 9.61
CA MET A 29 11.51 -16.44 8.70
C MET A 29 10.33 -15.57 9.15
N HIS A 30 10.16 -15.34 10.45
CA HIS A 30 9.13 -14.43 10.96
C HIS A 30 9.11 -13.08 10.21
N ASN A 31 10.28 -12.46 10.04
CA ASN A 31 10.41 -11.21 9.31
C ASN A 31 10.67 -11.42 7.81
N HIS A 32 11.43 -12.45 7.43
CA HIS A 32 11.84 -12.63 6.03
C HIS A 32 10.69 -13.08 5.13
N TYR A 33 9.64 -13.70 5.68
CA TYR A 33 8.49 -14.15 4.91
C TYR A 33 7.83 -13.05 4.08
N ALA A 34 7.70 -11.83 4.63
CA ALA A 34 7.14 -10.69 3.89
C ALA A 34 7.93 -10.36 2.61
N TYR A 35 9.25 -10.56 2.61
CA TYR A 35 10.06 -10.42 1.40
C TYR A 35 9.71 -11.49 0.37
N ILE A 36 9.70 -12.77 0.78
CA ILE A 36 9.45 -13.90 -0.12
C ILE A 36 8.05 -13.82 -0.71
N TYR A 37 7.06 -13.47 0.10
CA TYR A 37 5.68 -13.31 -0.34
C TYR A 37 5.55 -12.24 -1.43
N ASN A 38 6.07 -11.03 -1.18
CA ASN A 38 6.00 -9.95 -2.16
C ASN A 38 6.85 -10.25 -3.41
N GLU A 39 8.01 -10.88 -3.25
CA GLU A 39 8.86 -11.28 -4.39
C GLU A 39 8.13 -12.27 -5.31
N LEU A 40 7.41 -13.24 -4.75
CA LEU A 40 6.65 -14.21 -5.52
C LEU A 40 5.56 -13.52 -6.35
N VAL A 41 4.76 -12.64 -5.73
CA VAL A 41 3.67 -11.95 -6.44
C VAL A 41 4.23 -10.98 -7.48
N TRP A 42 5.33 -10.28 -7.15
CA TRP A 42 6.03 -9.42 -8.10
C TRP A 42 6.51 -10.19 -9.34
N LYS A 43 7.12 -11.37 -9.16
CA LYS A 43 7.57 -12.22 -10.27
C LYS A 43 6.42 -12.59 -11.20
N VAL A 44 5.26 -12.95 -10.62
CA VAL A 44 4.05 -13.23 -11.42
C VAL A 44 3.65 -12.02 -12.27
N LEU A 45 3.60 -10.82 -11.70
CA LEU A 45 3.27 -9.61 -12.46
C LEU A 45 4.31 -9.32 -13.54
N LYS A 46 5.59 -9.38 -13.19
CA LYS A 46 6.71 -9.17 -14.12
C LYS A 46 6.66 -10.12 -15.32
N GLU A 47 6.29 -11.38 -15.11
CA GLU A 47 6.20 -12.39 -16.17
C GLU A 47 4.92 -12.28 -17.01
N THR A 48 3.84 -11.70 -16.46
CA THR A 48 2.51 -11.70 -17.11
C THR A 48 2.16 -10.36 -17.75
N VAL A 49 2.33 -9.24 -17.03
CA VAL A 49 2.03 -7.88 -17.52
C VAL A 49 3.29 -7.10 -17.92
N GLY A 50 4.47 -7.57 -17.51
CA GLY A 50 5.75 -6.92 -17.77
C GLY A 50 6.25 -6.12 -16.57
N GLU A 51 7.56 -5.89 -16.50
CA GLU A 51 8.21 -5.21 -15.37
C GLU A 51 7.78 -3.75 -15.21
N GLU A 52 7.59 -3.04 -16.33
CA GLU A 52 7.19 -1.62 -16.34
C GLU A 52 5.75 -1.39 -15.83
N GLU A 53 4.89 -2.40 -15.95
CA GLU A 53 3.48 -2.37 -15.51
C GLU A 53 3.28 -3.05 -14.14
N ALA A 54 4.31 -3.69 -13.59
CA ALA A 54 4.21 -4.41 -12.33
C ALA A 54 4.07 -3.44 -11.16
N VAL A 55 2.98 -3.59 -10.40
CA VAL A 55 2.73 -2.82 -9.19
C VAL A 55 2.03 -3.66 -8.12
N LEU A 56 2.46 -3.49 -6.87
CA LEU A 56 1.83 -4.07 -5.68
C LEU A 56 1.20 -3.01 -4.79
N PHE A 57 0.33 -3.45 -3.90
CA PHE A 57 -0.10 -2.69 -2.72
C PHE A 57 0.21 -3.54 -1.48
N ALA A 58 1.46 -3.47 -1.02
CA ALA A 58 1.98 -4.34 0.03
C ALA A 58 1.79 -3.75 1.44
N ARG A 59 1.22 -4.53 2.36
CA ARG A 59 1.10 -4.16 3.79
C ARG A 59 2.39 -4.41 4.56
N SER A 60 2.93 -5.63 4.43
CA SER A 60 4.11 -6.06 5.17
C SER A 60 5.37 -5.98 4.32
N ALA A 61 6.48 -5.63 4.95
CA ALA A 61 7.78 -5.51 4.29
C ALA A 61 8.92 -5.98 5.20
N SER A 62 10.03 -6.34 4.57
CA SER A 62 11.30 -6.67 5.21
C SER A 62 12.44 -6.11 4.37
N VAL A 63 13.69 -6.23 4.84
CA VAL A 63 14.86 -5.72 4.11
C VAL A 63 14.88 -6.29 2.69
N GLY A 64 14.96 -5.40 1.69
CA GLY A 64 14.94 -5.75 0.27
C GLY A 64 13.56 -5.64 -0.40
N ALA A 65 12.47 -5.57 0.37
CA ALA A 65 11.11 -5.49 -0.18
C ALA A 65 10.83 -4.15 -0.88
N GLN A 66 11.65 -3.11 -0.66
CA GLN A 66 11.52 -1.83 -1.36
C GLN A 66 11.64 -1.95 -2.90
N LYS A 67 12.17 -3.07 -3.40
CA LYS A 67 12.23 -3.40 -4.84
C LYS A 67 10.85 -3.70 -5.45
N PHE A 68 9.84 -3.95 -4.63
CA PHE A 68 8.49 -4.38 -5.05
C PHE A 68 7.45 -3.33 -4.64
N PRO A 69 7.49 -2.11 -5.20
CA PRO A 69 6.54 -1.06 -4.85
C PRO A 69 5.12 -1.39 -5.31
N VAL A 70 4.08 -0.81 -4.72
CA VAL A 70 4.00 0.26 -3.71
C VAL A 70 3.67 -0.31 -2.33
N HIS A 71 4.13 0.37 -1.27
CA HIS A 71 3.86 -0.03 0.13
C HIS A 71 2.75 0.83 0.75
N TRP A 72 1.77 0.18 1.37
CA TRP A 72 0.59 0.83 1.96
C TRP A 72 0.66 0.87 3.49
N GLY A 73 0.26 2.01 4.07
CA GLY A 73 0.46 2.36 5.47
C GLY A 73 -0.41 1.64 6.51
N GLY A 74 -1.27 0.70 6.12
CA GLY A 74 -2.10 -0.04 7.06
C GLY A 74 -3.46 0.59 7.36
N ASP A 75 -4.20 -0.09 8.22
CA ASP A 75 -5.54 0.29 8.66
C ASP A 75 -5.45 1.48 9.64
N CYS A 76 -5.84 2.68 9.20
CA CYS A 76 -5.87 3.88 10.05
C CYS A 76 -7.29 4.33 10.38
N TYR A 77 -7.48 5.12 11.44
CA TYR A 77 -8.78 5.68 11.80
C TYR A 77 -9.10 6.94 10.98
N ALA A 78 -10.40 7.17 10.75
CA ALA A 78 -10.91 8.39 10.11
C ALA A 78 -10.91 9.63 11.04
N ASN A 79 -9.75 9.98 11.64
CA ASN A 79 -9.57 11.17 12.47
C ASN A 79 -8.19 11.84 12.23
N TYR A 80 -8.00 13.05 12.76
CA TYR A 80 -6.79 13.84 12.48
C TYR A 80 -5.55 13.29 13.17
N GLU A 81 -5.71 12.71 14.36
CA GLU A 81 -4.64 12.10 15.13
C GLU A 81 -4.03 10.93 14.35
N SER A 82 -4.89 10.05 13.81
CA SER A 82 -4.48 8.91 13.01
C SER A 82 -3.91 9.34 11.66
N MET A 83 -4.43 10.40 11.04
CA MET A 83 -3.81 10.99 9.84
C MET A 83 -2.37 11.45 10.12
N ALA A 84 -2.13 12.07 11.28
CA ALA A 84 -0.79 12.50 11.68
C ALA A 84 0.14 11.30 11.95
N GLU A 85 -0.38 10.19 12.50
CA GLU A 85 0.34 8.93 12.66
C GLU A 85 0.71 8.30 11.32
N SER A 86 -0.23 8.21 10.38
CA SER A 86 0.03 7.71 9.03
C SER A 86 1.10 8.54 8.32
N LEU A 87 1.06 9.87 8.43
CA LEU A 87 2.08 10.75 7.84
C LEU A 87 3.48 10.47 8.43
N ARG A 88 3.59 10.26 9.75
CA ARG A 88 4.86 9.87 10.37
C ARG A 88 5.33 8.52 9.85
N GLY A 89 4.44 7.53 9.73
CA GLY A 89 4.74 6.23 9.13
C GLY A 89 5.27 6.34 7.70
N GLY A 90 4.63 7.18 6.86
CA GLY A 90 5.08 7.46 5.50
C GLY A 90 6.47 8.08 5.40
N LEU A 91 6.79 9.04 6.28
CA LEU A 91 8.14 9.62 6.36
C LEU A 91 9.16 8.59 6.86
N SER A 92 8.81 7.80 7.87
CA SER A 92 9.69 6.77 8.43
C SER A 92 10.05 5.69 7.41
N ILE A 93 9.08 5.20 6.62
CA ILE A 93 9.35 4.19 5.60
C ILE A 93 10.19 4.77 4.44
N GLY A 94 9.98 6.04 4.09
CA GLY A 94 10.82 6.78 3.14
C GLY A 94 12.29 6.87 3.60
N LEU A 95 12.51 7.23 4.87
CA LEU A 95 13.84 7.22 5.49
C LEU A 95 14.45 5.82 5.62
N SER A 96 13.64 4.77 5.51
CA SER A 96 14.07 3.37 5.57
C SER A 96 14.37 2.77 4.18
N GLY A 97 14.42 3.59 3.13
CA GLY A 97 14.83 3.17 1.78
C GLY A 97 13.70 2.78 0.83
N PHE A 98 12.44 3.02 1.19
CA PHE A 98 11.29 2.78 0.31
C PHE A 98 10.91 4.03 -0.46
N GLY A 99 10.94 3.96 -1.79
CA GLY A 99 10.68 5.12 -2.65
C GLY A 99 9.20 5.51 -2.78
N PHE A 100 8.28 4.57 -2.54
CA PHE A 100 6.85 4.76 -2.77
C PHE A 100 6.02 4.26 -1.59
N TRP A 101 5.20 5.15 -1.04
CA TRP A 101 4.30 4.89 0.07
C TRP A 101 2.89 5.41 -0.23
N SER A 102 1.88 4.70 0.25
CA SER A 102 0.49 5.05 0.09
C SER A 102 -0.33 4.88 1.38
N HIS A 103 -1.51 5.49 1.42
CA HIS A 103 -2.43 5.38 2.55
C HIS A 103 -3.88 5.53 2.07
N ASP A 104 -4.84 5.09 2.88
CA ASP A 104 -6.25 5.27 2.58
C ASP A 104 -6.70 6.70 2.91
N ILE A 105 -7.28 7.38 1.91
CA ILE A 105 -7.80 8.74 2.08
C ILE A 105 -9.06 8.67 2.94
N GLY A 106 -9.08 9.43 4.03
CA GLY A 106 -10.21 9.47 4.95
C GLY A 106 -10.20 8.37 6.02
N GLY A 107 -9.17 7.51 6.05
CA GLY A 107 -9.04 6.41 7.00
C GLY A 107 -9.74 5.13 6.56
N PHE A 108 -9.35 4.01 7.16
CA PHE A 108 -9.96 2.69 6.97
C PHE A 108 -11.04 2.42 8.02
N GLU A 109 -10.72 2.64 9.30
CA GLU A 109 -11.63 2.39 10.42
C GLU A 109 -12.49 3.61 10.71
N ILE A 110 -13.81 3.39 10.77
CA ILE A 110 -14.78 4.45 11.08
C ILE A 110 -14.98 4.51 12.60
N PRO A 111 -14.58 5.61 13.28
CA PRO A 111 -14.92 5.80 14.68
C PRO A 111 -16.44 5.97 14.83
N ARG A 112 -17.01 5.55 15.96
CA ARG A 112 -18.47 5.60 16.22
C ARG A 112 -19.10 7.01 16.12
N ARG A 113 -18.31 8.08 15.98
CA ARG A 113 -18.78 9.47 15.79
C ARG A 113 -18.30 10.00 14.42
N ARG A 114 -19.23 10.54 13.63
CA ARG A 114 -19.00 11.15 12.30
C ARG A 114 -17.95 12.29 12.37
N THR A 115 -16.70 12.00 12.01
CA THR A 115 -15.62 12.97 11.75
C THR A 115 -15.33 13.14 10.25
N PHE A 116 -16.15 12.51 9.39
CA PHE A 116 -15.89 12.28 7.96
C PHE A 116 -15.67 13.52 7.08
N THR A 117 -16.02 14.74 7.52
CA THR A 117 -16.18 15.84 6.57
C THR A 117 -14.91 16.63 6.25
N ASN A 118 -13.83 16.59 7.06
CA ASN A 118 -12.70 17.50 6.87
C ASN A 118 -11.28 16.87 6.84
N ALA A 119 -11.10 15.61 7.24
CA ALA A 119 -9.77 14.98 7.30
C ALA A 119 -9.21 14.59 5.92
N GLY A 120 -10.05 14.18 4.97
CA GLY A 120 -9.60 13.68 3.66
C GLY A 120 -9.02 14.74 2.71
N ALA A 121 -9.33 16.02 2.90
CA ALA A 121 -9.02 17.07 1.92
C ALA A 121 -7.60 17.65 2.02
N ARG A 122 -6.84 17.39 3.10
CA ARG A 122 -5.56 18.07 3.38
C ARG A 122 -4.30 17.26 3.10
N LEU A 123 -4.41 15.98 2.74
CA LEU A 123 -3.29 15.12 2.37
C LEU A 123 -3.35 14.76 0.87
N VAL A 124 -3.43 15.78 0.00
CA VAL A 124 -3.37 15.60 -1.47
C VAL A 124 -1.96 15.90 -2.03
N CYS A 125 -1.03 16.37 -1.18
CA CYS A 125 0.28 16.86 -1.60
C CYS A 125 1.45 15.98 -1.15
N SER A 126 1.43 14.68 -1.43
CA SER A 126 2.66 13.87 -1.47
C SER A 126 2.89 13.35 -2.88
N PRO A 127 4.14 13.30 -3.39
CA PRO A 127 4.42 12.87 -4.76
C PRO A 127 3.94 11.44 -5.07
N ALA A 128 3.70 10.61 -4.04
CA ALA A 128 3.12 9.28 -4.15
C ALA A 128 1.58 9.22 -4.09
N ILE A 129 0.88 10.32 -3.77
CA ILE A 129 -0.60 10.37 -3.76
C ILE A 129 -1.18 10.39 -5.18
N ALA A 130 -0.40 10.78 -6.19
CA ALA A 130 -0.83 10.68 -7.59
C ALA A 130 -1.16 9.24 -8.02
N VAL A 131 -0.65 8.23 -7.32
CA VAL A 131 -0.95 6.81 -7.60
C VAL A 131 -2.30 6.38 -6.99
N TYR A 132 -2.80 7.08 -5.98
CA TYR A 132 -3.94 6.60 -5.17
C TYR A 132 -5.32 7.15 -5.56
N THR A 133 -5.43 8.01 -6.58
CA THR A 133 -6.73 8.28 -7.20
C THR A 133 -7.20 7.06 -8.02
N ALA A 134 -6.29 6.21 -8.53
CA ALA A 134 -6.67 5.09 -9.41
C ALA A 134 -7.18 3.85 -8.66
N ALA A 135 -6.58 3.46 -7.53
CA ALA A 135 -6.90 2.18 -6.87
C ALA A 135 -8.26 2.18 -6.14
N ASN A 136 -8.65 3.29 -5.49
CA ASN A 136 -10.00 3.41 -4.92
C ASN A 136 -11.09 3.54 -5.99
N LEU A 137 -10.74 4.01 -7.20
CA LEU A 137 -11.65 4.02 -8.35
C LEU A 137 -11.87 2.61 -8.95
N ILE A 138 -10.90 1.70 -8.79
CA ILE A 138 -11.01 0.31 -9.24
C ILE A 138 -11.89 -0.52 -8.27
N VAL A 139 -11.87 -0.23 -6.97
CA VAL A 139 -12.70 -0.93 -5.97
C VAL A 139 -14.10 -0.31 -5.79
N CYS A 140 -14.24 1.01 -5.90
CA CYS A 140 -15.53 1.69 -5.75
C CYS A 140 -16.17 2.05 -7.10
N ARG A 141 -16.69 1.06 -7.83
CA ARG A 141 -17.71 1.33 -8.87
C ARG A 141 -19.05 1.65 -8.19
N GLY A 142 -19.25 2.91 -7.80
CA GLY A 142 -20.52 3.47 -7.37
C GLY A 142 -20.60 4.96 -7.76
N PRO A 143 -21.68 5.47 -8.38
CA PRO A 143 -21.71 6.79 -9.01
C PRO A 143 -21.82 7.98 -8.04
N THR A 144 -21.67 7.78 -6.73
CA THR A 144 -22.08 8.77 -5.73
C THR A 144 -21.02 9.00 -4.67
N MET A 145 -19.89 9.61 -5.06
CA MET A 145 -19.16 10.53 -4.18
C MET A 145 -18.17 11.37 -5.00
N MET A 146 -18.62 12.58 -5.35
CA MET A 146 -17.86 13.77 -5.75
C MET A 146 -16.73 13.64 -6.80
N SER A 147 -16.99 14.23 -7.96
CA SER A 147 -16.04 14.64 -9.01
C SER A 147 -16.06 16.18 -9.08
N PRO A 148 -15.10 16.90 -9.71
CA PRO A 148 -13.68 16.66 -9.98
C PRO A 148 -12.79 17.88 -9.61
N VAL A 149 -11.51 17.69 -9.27
CA VAL A 149 -10.50 18.76 -9.44
C VAL A 149 -9.26 18.22 -10.13
N MET A 150 -9.26 18.42 -11.45
CA MET A 150 -8.18 19.00 -12.24
C MET A 150 -6.81 18.30 -12.24
N TRP A 151 -6.70 17.35 -13.16
CA TRP A 151 -5.66 17.24 -14.19
C TRP A 151 -4.61 18.37 -14.15
N CYS A 152 -3.40 18.08 -13.68
CA CYS A 152 -2.22 18.92 -13.89
C CYS A 152 -0.93 18.08 -13.87
N ALA A 153 -0.62 17.46 -15.00
CA ALA A 153 0.75 17.14 -15.42
C ALA A 153 0.78 16.75 -16.91
N SER A 154 1.08 17.76 -17.73
CA SER A 154 1.74 17.76 -19.05
C SER A 154 1.40 16.71 -20.11
N SER A 155 0.83 17.22 -21.20
CA SER A 155 1.24 17.01 -22.60
C SER A 155 2.51 16.16 -22.85
N ARG A 156 2.30 15.05 -23.57
CA ARG A 156 3.17 14.33 -24.54
C ARG A 156 2.42 13.01 -24.83
N ASN A 157 1.86 12.68 -26.00
CA ASN A 157 1.80 13.22 -27.36
C ASN A 157 0.34 13.30 -27.81
#